data_AF-A0A139CGH1-F1
#
_entry.id   AF-A0A139CGH1-F1
#
_cell.length_a   1.000
_cell.length_b   1.000
_cell.length_c   1.000
_cell.angle_alpha   90.00
_cell.angle_beta   90.00
_cell.angle_gamma   90.00
#
_symmetry.space_group_name_H-M   'P 1'
#
loop_
_entity.id
_entity.type
_entity.pdbx_description
1 polymer ?
#
loop_
_entity_poly.entity_id
_entity_poly.type
_entity_poly.pdbx_seq_one_letter_code
_entity_poly.pdbx_strand_id
1 'polypeptide(L)'
;ADIERKVIGGYIGKFRNKYRSAMRYGILDSAPDIDVLILAKELDAAVVASDFGIQKWAEELGVRFVPASTFPMILREYLEHASEANIIPIEDSEV
;
A
#
# COMPACT_ATOMS: atom_id res chain seq x y z
N ALA A 1 -23.99 -32.03 -21.81
CA ALA A 1 -24.42 -31.54 -20.48
C ALA A 1 -23.24 -31.20 -19.56
N ASP A 2 -22.33 -32.12 -19.25
CA ASP A 2 -21.24 -31.85 -18.29
C ASP A 2 -20.13 -30.93 -18.81
N ILE A 3 -19.82 -30.99 -20.12
CA ILE A 3 -18.81 -30.12 -20.74
C ILE A 3 -19.26 -28.65 -20.70
N GLU A 4 -20.51 -28.37 -21.04
CA GLU A 4 -21.10 -27.02 -20.96
C GLU A 4 -21.10 -26.48 -19.53
N ARG A 5 -21.46 -27.29 -18.52
CA ARG A 5 -21.40 -26.86 -17.11
C ARG A 5 -19.99 -26.51 -16.66
N LYS A 6 -18.98 -27.26 -17.09
CA LYS A 6 -17.58 -27.03 -16.71
C LYS A 6 -17.01 -25.77 -17.37
N VAL A 7 -17.32 -25.56 -18.65
CA VAL A 7 -16.90 -24.38 -19.40
C VAL A 7 -17.62 -23.12 -18.90
N ILE A 8 -18.96 -23.16 -18.80
CA ILE A 8 -19.79 -22.03 -18.32
C ILE A 8 -19.50 -21.72 -16.86
N GLY A 9 -19.33 -22.74 -16.01
CA GLY A 9 -18.97 -22.57 -14.60
C GLY A 9 -17.65 -21.83 -14.40
N GLY A 10 -16.66 -22.08 -15.26
CA GLY A 10 -15.39 -21.35 -15.27
C GLY A 10 -15.56 -19.87 -15.59
N TYR A 11 -16.41 -19.53 -16.56
CA TYR A 11 -16.71 -18.13 -16.89
C TYR A 11 -17.49 -17.42 -15.78
N ILE A 12 -18.50 -18.07 -15.19
CA ILE A 12 -19.26 -17.51 -14.06
C ILE A 12 -18.33 -17.21 -12.88
N GLY A 13 -17.41 -18.12 -12.56
CA GLY A 13 -16.40 -17.90 -11.53
C GLY A 13 -15.54 -16.67 -11.79
N LYS A 14 -15.05 -16.50 -13.04
CA LYS A 14 -14.26 -15.34 -13.45
C LYS A 14 -15.04 -14.03 -13.32
N PHE A 15 -16.29 -13.99 -13.79
CA PHE A 15 -17.13 -12.78 -13.68
C PHE A 15 -17.45 -12.43 -12.22
N ARG A 16 -17.76 -13.43 -11.39
CA ARG A 16 -18.00 -13.23 -9.96
C ARG A 16 -16.76 -12.71 -9.23
N ASN A 17 -15.58 -13.22 -9.58
CA ASN A 17 -14.33 -12.72 -9.02
C ASN A 17 -14.08 -11.28 -9.45
N LYS A 18 -14.22 -10.97 -10.75
CA LYS A 18 -14.08 -9.60 -11.27
C LYS A 18 -15.06 -8.62 -10.62
N TYR A 19 -16.32 -9.04 -10.43
CA TYR A 19 -17.34 -8.26 -9.73
C TYR A 19 -16.97 -8.02 -8.26
N ARG A 20 -16.55 -9.06 -7.53
CA ARG A 20 -16.09 -8.92 -6.14
C ARG A 20 -14.89 -8.00 -6.01
N SER A 21 -13.89 -8.15 -6.89
CA SER A 21 -12.70 -7.30 -6.90
C SER A 21 -13.06 -5.85 -7.20
N ALA A 22 -13.97 -5.59 -8.15
CA ALA A 22 -14.43 -4.23 -8.46
C ALA A 22 -15.23 -3.61 -7.32
N MET A 23 -16.06 -4.39 -6.62
CA MET A 23 -16.86 -3.90 -5.50
C MET A 23 -16.03 -3.65 -4.24
N ARG A 24 -14.99 -4.45 -3.98
CA ARG A 24 -14.07 -4.25 -2.86
C ARG A 24 -12.96 -3.25 -3.14
N TYR A 25 -12.85 -2.76 -4.37
CA TYR A 25 -11.86 -1.77 -4.74
C TYR A 25 -12.05 -0.48 -3.92
N GLY A 26 -11.06 -0.15 -3.08
CA GLY A 26 -11.14 1.02 -2.21
C GLY A 26 -11.97 0.82 -0.93
N ILE A 27 -12.35 -0.42 -0.60
CA ILE A 27 -12.93 -0.75 0.71
C ILE A 27 -11.81 -1.18 1.64
N LEU A 28 -11.78 -0.57 2.80
CA LEU A 28 -10.92 -0.98 3.90
C LEU A 28 -11.64 -2.14 4.61
N ASP A 29 -11.22 -3.37 4.32
CA ASP A 29 -11.99 -4.58 4.64
C ASP A 29 -11.49 -5.35 5.86
N SER A 30 -10.39 -4.90 6.47
CA SER A 30 -9.75 -5.56 7.62
C SER A 30 -9.47 -4.60 8.78
N ALA A 31 -9.54 -5.12 10.02
CA ALA A 31 -9.19 -4.36 11.22
C ALA A 31 -7.72 -3.85 11.22
N PRO A 32 -6.72 -4.67 10.80
CA PRO A 32 -5.34 -4.20 10.70
C PRO A 32 -5.14 -2.96 9.83
N ASP A 33 -5.90 -2.80 8.74
CA ASP A 33 -5.78 -1.64 7.85
C ASP A 33 -6.24 -0.35 8.53
N ILE A 34 -7.27 -0.42 9.39
CA ILE A 34 -7.72 0.70 10.22
C ILE A 34 -6.68 1.02 11.29
N ASP A 35 -6.14 -0.01 11.96
CA ASP A 35 -5.19 0.16 13.05
C ASP A 35 -3.94 0.93 12.60
N VAL A 36 -3.42 0.64 11.40
CA VAL A 36 -2.27 1.36 10.83
C VAL A 36 -2.60 2.83 10.55
N LEU A 37 -3.78 3.13 10.01
CA LEU A 37 -4.19 4.51 9.72
C LEU A 37 -4.40 5.32 11.00
N ILE A 38 -5.01 4.72 12.03
CA ILE A 38 -5.18 5.34 13.34
C ILE A 38 -3.82 5.62 13.97
N LEU A 39 -2.93 4.61 13.99
CA LEU A 39 -1.59 4.76 14.54
C LEU A 39 -0.82 5.90 13.85
N ALA A 40 -0.89 5.99 12.53
CA ALA A 40 -0.24 7.06 11.79
C ALA A 40 -0.81 8.44 12.13
N LYS A 41 -2.13 8.54 12.36
CA LYS A 41 -2.76 9.77 12.80
C LYS A 41 -2.31 10.18 14.21
N GLU A 42 -2.23 9.21 15.13
CA GLU A 42 -1.79 9.44 16.51
C GLU A 42 -0.32 9.89 16.59
N LEU A 43 0.54 9.34 15.73
CA LEU A 43 1.97 9.67 15.68
C LEU A 43 2.29 10.90 14.81
N ASP A 44 1.31 11.53 14.19
CA ASP A 44 1.50 12.52 13.11
C ASP A 44 2.55 12.03 12.08
N ALA A 45 2.39 10.78 11.64
CA ALA A 45 3.28 10.10 10.70
C ALA A 45 2.63 9.96 9.32
N ALA A 46 3.43 9.58 8.33
CA ALA A 46 2.94 9.21 7.01
C ALA A 46 2.89 7.68 6.85
N VAL A 47 1.89 7.17 6.14
CA VAL A 47 1.74 5.74 5.85
C VAL A 47 2.32 5.42 4.48
N VAL A 48 3.17 4.40 4.40
CA VAL A 48 3.65 3.84 3.11
C VAL A 48 2.82 2.62 2.79
N ALA A 49 2.09 2.64 1.67
CA ALA A 49 1.20 1.52 1.32
C ALA A 49 1.20 1.24 -0.19
N SER A 50 1.15 -0.04 -0.56
CA SER A 50 0.87 -0.49 -1.93
C SER A 50 -0.63 -0.69 -2.19
N ASP A 51 -1.42 -0.83 -1.13
CA ASP A 51 -2.86 -1.10 -1.21
C ASP A 51 -3.65 0.18 -1.49
N PHE A 52 -4.51 0.14 -2.51
CA PHE A 52 -5.32 1.29 -2.90
C PHE A 52 -6.40 1.66 -1.88
N GLY A 53 -6.94 0.68 -1.15
CA GLY A 53 -7.85 0.91 -0.04
C GLY A 53 -7.19 1.75 1.05
N ILE A 54 -6.00 1.37 1.50
CA ILE A 54 -5.26 2.14 2.50
C ILE A 54 -4.95 3.55 2.01
N GLN A 55 -4.51 3.71 0.75
CA GLN A 55 -4.21 5.03 0.19
C GLN A 55 -5.46 5.94 0.14
N LYS A 56 -6.59 5.41 -0.34
CA LYS A 56 -7.84 6.16 -0.42
C LYS A 56 -8.36 6.57 0.96
N TRP A 57 -8.32 5.66 1.93
CA TRP A 57 -8.78 5.96 3.28
C TRP A 57 -7.81 6.88 4.03
N ALA A 58 -6.50 6.80 3.77
CA ALA A 58 -5.55 7.78 4.27
C ALA A 58 -5.87 9.20 3.76
N GLU A 59 -6.22 9.33 2.48
CA GLU A 59 -6.66 10.60 1.89
C GLU A 59 -7.97 11.10 2.56
N GLU A 60 -8.97 10.23 2.71
CA GLU A 60 -10.25 10.58 3.35
C GLU A 60 -10.09 10.99 4.84
N LEU A 61 -9.15 10.38 5.56
CA LEU A 61 -8.85 10.68 6.97
C LEU A 61 -7.87 11.85 7.17
N GLY A 62 -7.35 12.42 6.07
CA GLY A 62 -6.31 13.45 6.12
C GLY A 62 -5.03 12.98 6.79
N VAL A 63 -4.63 11.73 6.53
CA VAL A 63 -3.35 11.15 6.90
C VAL A 63 -2.42 11.25 5.69
N ARG A 64 -1.16 11.67 5.90
CA ARG A 64 -0.18 11.70 4.82
C ARG A 64 0.12 10.27 4.36
N PHE A 65 0.17 10.03 3.05
CA PHE A 65 0.54 8.72 2.54
C PHE A 65 1.56 8.83 1.41
N VAL A 66 2.34 7.76 1.25
CA VAL A 66 3.31 7.60 0.17
C VAL A 66 3.05 6.26 -0.52
N PRO A 67 2.88 6.24 -1.85
CA PRO A 67 2.82 4.99 -2.60
C PRO A 67 4.09 4.16 -2.38
N ALA A 68 3.96 2.88 -2.08
CA ALA A 68 5.12 1.99 -1.85
C ALA A 68 6.09 1.94 -3.04
N SER A 69 5.61 2.19 -4.27
CA SER A 69 6.43 2.23 -5.47
C SER A 69 7.37 3.43 -5.54
N THR A 70 6.99 4.57 -4.95
CA THR A 70 7.81 5.80 -4.97
C THR A 70 8.70 5.92 -3.75
N PHE A 71 8.36 5.22 -2.65
CA PHE A 71 9.09 5.27 -1.40
C PHE A 71 10.61 5.02 -1.51
N PRO A 72 11.11 4.01 -2.27
CA PRO A 72 12.55 3.78 -2.39
C PRO A 72 13.30 4.94 -3.06
N MET A 73 12.68 5.59 -4.05
CA MET A 73 13.28 6.75 -4.74
C MET A 73 13.36 7.94 -3.78
N ILE A 74 12.28 8.22 -3.06
CA ILE A 74 12.22 9.27 -2.04
C ILE A 74 13.29 9.03 -0.96
N LEU A 75 13.41 7.79 -0.46
CA LEU A 75 14.38 7.46 0.58
C LEU A 75 15.82 7.64 0.11
N ARG A 76 16.16 7.28 -1.13
CA ARG A 76 17.50 7.50 -1.68
C ARG A 76 17.86 8.97 -1.71
N GLU A 77 16.97 9.81 -2.22
CA GLU A 77 17.17 11.26 -2.26
C GLU A 77 17.40 11.84 -0.85
N TYR A 78 16.62 11.38 0.14
CA TYR A 78 16.81 11.80 1.52
C TYR A 78 18.16 11.35 2.10
N LEU A 79 18.60 10.13 1.80
CA LEU A 79 19.89 9.61 2.28
C LEU A 79 21.07 10.35 1.63
N GLU A 80 20.97 10.66 0.34
CA GLU A 80 21.97 11.45 -0.39
C GLU A 80 22.11 12.84 0.24
N HIS A 81 21.01 13.58 0.43
CA HIS A 81 21.06 14.88 1.07
C HIS A 81 21.41 14.84 2.56
N ALA A 82 21.04 13.77 3.28
CA ALA A 82 21.45 13.58 4.67
C ALA A 82 22.97 13.35 4.80
N SER A 83 23.56 12.66 3.81
CA SER A 83 25.02 12.48 3.73
C SER A 83 25.74 13.80 3.44
N GLU A 84 25.18 14.66 2.57
CA GLU A 84 25.72 15.99 2.28
C GLU A 84 25.56 16.97 3.46
N ALA A 85 24.49 16.81 4.26
CA ALA A 85 24.22 17.62 5.44
C ALA A 85 25.03 17.24 6.69
N ASN A 86 25.84 16.17 6.64
CA ASN A 86 26.74 15.71 7.70
C ASN A 86 26.09 15.63 9.11
N ILE A 87 24.95 14.95 9.22
CA ILE A 87 24.31 14.68 10.53
C ILE A 87 24.70 13.31 11.11
N ILE A 88 25.34 12.43 10.32
CA ILE A 88 25.86 11.15 10.81
C ILE A 88 27.23 10.92 10.17
N PRO A 89 28.32 10.74 10.96
CA PRO A 89 29.56 10.23 10.41
C PRO A 89 29.27 8.81 9.94
N ILE A 90 29.29 8.60 8.63
CA ILE A 90 29.36 7.26 8.07
C ILE A 90 30.79 6.81 8.32
N GLU A 91 31.02 6.14 9.45
CA GLU A 91 32.16 5.25 9.55
C GLU A 91 31.90 4.13 8.56
N ASP A 92 32.49 4.26 7.37
CA ASP A 92 32.67 3.13 6.46
C ASP A 92 33.39 2.03 7.24
N SER A 93 32.64 1.03 7.72
CA SER A 93 33.26 -0.19 8.20
C SER A 93 33.74 -0.95 6.97
N GLU A 94 35.00 -0.72 6.61
CA GLU A 94 35.78 -1.71 5.87
C GLU A 94 35.72 -3.04 6.63
N VAL A 95 34.96 -4.00 6.09
CA VAL A 95 35.18 -5.45 6.16
C VAL A 95 34.45 -6.15 5.04
#